data_AF-A0AAQ3WEP1-F1
#
_entry.id   AF-A0AAQ3WEP1-F1
#
_cell.length_a   1.000
_cell.length_b   1.000
_cell.length_c   1.000
_cell.angle_alpha   90.00
_cell.angle_beta   90.00
_cell.angle_gamma   90.00
#
_symmetry.space_group_name_H-M   'P 1'
#
loop_
_entity.id
_entity.type
_entity.pdbx_description
1 polymer ?
#
loop_
_entity_poly.entity_id
_entity_poly.type
_entity_poly.pdbx_seq_one_letter_code
_entity_poly.pdbx_strand_id
1 'polypeptide(L)'
;MFSNRLSNFSATDSEDPTLDASLAESLQDLCAGGDGNQTTALDLTSPDVFDNKYYQNLLQQKGLLSSDQGLFSSPEGVAATKGLVQTYSADGWHFFDD
;
A
#
# COMPACT_ATOMS: atom_id res chain seq x y z
N MET A 1 4.35 7.64 -8.51
CA MET A 1 2.97 8.20 -8.46
C MET A 1 2.01 7.04 -8.33
N PHE A 2 1.06 7.07 -7.39
CA PHE A 2 0.12 5.96 -7.15
C PHE A 2 -1.09 5.97 -8.09
N SER A 3 -1.33 7.08 -8.80
CA SER A 3 -2.47 7.27 -9.72
C SER A 3 -2.59 6.21 -10.82
N ASN A 4 -1.48 5.62 -11.29
CA ASN A 4 -1.52 4.52 -12.25
C ASN A 4 -2.33 3.32 -11.74
N ARG A 5 -2.35 3.10 -10.42
CA ARG A 5 -3.13 2.03 -9.78
C ARG A 5 -4.64 2.28 -9.80
N LEU A 6 -5.09 3.48 -10.16
CA LEU A 6 -6.49 3.91 -10.06
C LEU A 6 -7.23 3.91 -11.40
N SER A 7 -6.53 3.83 -12.54
CA SER A 7 -7.18 3.90 -13.86
C SER A 7 -6.36 3.39 -15.06
N ASN A 8 -5.11 2.97 -14.88
CA ASN A 8 -4.25 2.46 -15.96
C ASN A 8 -3.21 1.47 -15.40
N PHE A 9 -3.69 0.48 -14.65
CA PHE A 9 -2.80 -0.40 -13.90
C PHE A 9 -2.09 -1.43 -14.79
N SER A 10 -2.84 -2.14 -15.64
CA SER A 10 -2.29 -3.17 -16.52
C SER A 10 -3.04 -3.22 -17.86
N ALA A 11 -2.59 -4.09 -18.76
CA ALA A 11 -3.30 -4.33 -20.03
C ALA A 11 -4.68 -5.00 -19.84
N THR A 12 -4.90 -5.64 -18.68
CA THR A 12 -6.13 -6.41 -18.38
C THR A 12 -6.99 -5.76 -17.31
N ASP A 13 -6.40 -4.91 -16.46
CA ASP A 13 -7.06 -4.34 -15.29
C ASP A 13 -6.92 -2.82 -15.32
N SER A 14 -8.06 -2.12 -15.25
CA SER A 14 -8.08 -0.66 -15.17
C SER A 14 -7.55 -0.17 -13.81
N GLU A 15 -7.86 -0.90 -12.74
CA GLU A 15 -7.45 -0.62 -11.37
C GLU A 15 -6.59 -1.76 -10.82
N ASP A 16 -5.73 -1.46 -9.85
CA ASP A 16 -4.91 -2.48 -9.20
C ASP A 16 -5.79 -3.40 -8.33
N PRO A 17 -5.89 -4.71 -8.65
CA PRO A 17 -6.74 -5.64 -7.89
C PRO A 17 -6.23 -5.91 -6.47
N THR A 18 -5.01 -5.47 -6.15
CA THR A 18 -4.39 -5.60 -4.82
C THR A 18 -4.55 -4.34 -3.96
N LEU A 19 -5.28 -3.33 -4.44
CA LEU A 19 -5.63 -2.14 -3.70
C LEU A 19 -7.02 -2.30 -3.07
N ASP A 20 -7.15 -1.99 -1.79
CA ASP A 20 -8.43 -1.94 -1.09
C ASP A 20 -9.41 -1.00 -1.83
N ALA A 21 -10.61 -1.48 -2.12
CA ALA A 21 -11.56 -0.76 -2.97
C ALA A 21 -12.01 0.58 -2.37
N SER A 22 -12.22 0.64 -1.05
CA SER A 22 -12.59 1.88 -0.36
C SER A 22 -11.44 2.90 -0.35
N LEU A 23 -10.20 2.41 -0.23
CA LEU A 23 -9.03 3.24 -0.42
C LEU A 23 -8.90 3.74 -1.87
N ALA A 24 -9.13 2.88 -2.85
CA ALA A 24 -9.08 3.25 -4.27
C ALA A 24 -10.06 4.39 -4.58
N GLU A 25 -11.31 4.29 -4.11
CA GLU A 25 -12.33 5.34 -4.24
C GLU A 25 -11.87 6.66 -3.61
N SER A 26 -11.33 6.60 -2.39
CA SER A 26 -10.80 7.79 -1.69
C SER A 26 -9.63 8.45 -2.43
N LEU A 27 -8.75 7.63 -3.04
CA LEU A 27 -7.60 8.12 -3.81
C LEU A 27 -8.03 8.66 -5.18
N GLN A 28 -9.07 8.10 -5.81
CA GLN A 28 -9.66 8.62 -7.04
C GLN A 28 -10.23 10.02 -6.81
N ASP A 29 -10.99 10.20 -5.72
CA ASP A 29 -11.52 11.52 -5.32
C ASP A 29 -10.40 12.52 -5.05
N LEU A 30 -9.33 12.09 -4.37
CA LEU A 30 -8.16 12.94 -4.12
C LEU A 30 -7.48 13.37 -5.43
N CYS A 31 -7.38 12.47 -6.41
CA CYS A 31 -6.76 12.75 -7.70
C CYS A 31 -7.68 13.49 -8.68
N ALA A 32 -8.99 13.54 -8.43
CA ALA A 32 -9.97 14.18 -9.31
C ALA A 32 -9.75 15.70 -9.38
N GLY A 33 -9.45 16.21 -10.58
CA GLY A 33 -9.28 17.65 -10.81
C GLY A 33 -7.95 18.24 -10.29
N GLY A 34 -7.02 17.38 -9.89
CA GLY A 34 -5.69 17.78 -9.43
C GLY A 34 -4.73 18.16 -10.56
N ASP A 35 -3.73 18.97 -10.23
CA ASP A 35 -2.56 19.28 -11.07
C ASP A 35 -1.50 18.15 -11.08
N GLY A 36 -1.77 17.05 -10.37
CA GLY A 36 -0.85 15.93 -10.19
C GLY A 36 0.07 16.05 -8.98
N ASN A 37 -0.04 17.11 -8.17
CA ASN A 37 0.78 17.31 -6.96
C ASN A 37 0.05 16.97 -5.66
N GLN A 38 -1.13 16.35 -5.73
CA GLN A 38 -1.90 15.93 -4.57
C GLN A 38 -1.13 14.82 -3.83
N THR A 39 -0.97 14.99 -2.53
CA THR A 39 -0.27 14.05 -1.66
C THR A 39 -1.21 13.47 -0.62
N THR A 40 -0.93 12.25 -0.19
CA THR A 40 -1.56 11.62 0.97
C THR A 40 -0.50 10.86 1.77
N ALA A 41 -0.85 10.41 2.96
CA ALA A 41 0.05 9.70 3.84
C ALA A 41 0.43 8.32 3.28
N LEU A 42 1.70 7.93 3.42
CA LEU A 42 2.17 6.58 3.11
C LEU A 42 1.64 5.55 4.12
N ASP A 43 1.47 5.97 5.37
CA ASP A 43 0.76 5.24 6.41
C ASP A 43 -0.58 5.93 6.70
N LEU A 44 -1.68 5.29 6.32
CA LEU A 44 -3.03 5.81 6.50
C LEU A 44 -3.55 5.66 7.93
N THR A 45 -2.94 4.78 8.72
CA THR A 45 -3.36 4.49 10.10
C THR A 45 -2.68 5.45 11.07
N SER A 46 -1.41 5.76 10.84
CA SER A 46 -0.59 6.62 11.70
C SER A 46 0.38 7.49 10.90
N PRO A 47 -0.12 8.52 10.19
CA PRO A 47 0.69 9.32 9.25
C PRO A 47 1.98 9.91 9.81
N ASP A 48 1.99 10.25 11.10
CA ASP A 48 3.07 10.98 11.77
C ASP A 48 3.77 10.16 12.87
N VAL A 49 3.48 8.85 12.97
CA VAL A 49 4.09 7.97 13.99
C VAL A 49 4.93 6.90 13.31
N PHE A 50 6.15 6.69 13.81
CA PHE A 50 6.98 5.59 13.37
C PHE A 50 6.65 4.33 14.16
N ASP A 51 5.87 3.45 13.54
CA ASP A 51 5.46 2.17 14.12
C ASP A 51 5.26 1.10 13.04
N ASN A 52 4.72 -0.07 13.41
CA ASN A 52 4.51 -1.17 12.49
C ASN A 52 3.15 -1.14 11.76
N LYS A 53 2.37 -0.04 11.88
CA LYS A 53 1.07 0.07 11.19
C LYS A 53 1.22 0.06 9.69
N TYR A 54 2.36 0.53 9.17
CA TYR A 54 2.75 0.36 7.77
C TYR A 54 2.55 -1.10 7.30
N TYR A 55 3.08 -2.09 8.02
CA TYR A 55 2.95 -3.51 7.65
C TYR A 55 1.53 -4.03 7.83
N GLN A 56 0.80 -3.55 8.85
CA GLN A 56 -0.60 -3.89 9.07
C GLN A 56 -1.49 -3.39 7.91
N ASN A 57 -1.15 -2.24 7.31
CA ASN A 57 -1.84 -1.72 6.13
C ASN A 57 -1.63 -2.65 4.93
N LEU A 58 -0.42 -3.21 4.73
CA LEU A 58 -0.15 -4.13 3.61
C LEU A 58 -1.01 -5.40 3.67
N LEU A 59 -1.25 -5.94 4.87
CA LEU A 59 -2.15 -7.08 5.07
C LEU A 59 -3.60 -6.77 4.69
N GLN A 60 -4.00 -5.51 4.80
CA GLN A 60 -5.33 -5.02 4.46
C GLN A 60 -5.42 -4.48 3.03
N GLN A 61 -4.42 -4.71 2.18
CA GLN A 61 -4.36 -4.17 0.81
C GLN A 61 -4.35 -2.63 0.75
N LYS A 62 -3.85 -2.00 1.82
CA LYS A 62 -3.82 -0.53 2.00
C LYS A 62 -2.42 0.06 1.82
N GLY A 63 -1.49 -0.65 1.19
CA GLY A 63 -0.22 -0.05 0.75
C GLY A 63 -0.50 0.98 -0.35
N LEU A 64 -0.02 2.22 -0.18
CA LEU A 64 -0.28 3.31 -1.14
C LEU A 64 0.43 3.07 -2.47
N LEU A 65 1.73 2.76 -2.42
CA LEU A 65 2.55 2.54 -3.60
C LEU A 65 2.49 1.07 -4.04
N SER A 66 2.62 0.82 -5.35
CA SER A 66 2.73 -0.55 -5.87
C SER A 66 3.94 -1.30 -5.31
N SER A 67 5.05 -0.60 -5.04
CA SER A 67 6.22 -1.18 -4.39
C SER A 67 5.91 -1.72 -3.00
N ASP A 68 5.06 -1.01 -2.26
CA ASP A 68 4.74 -1.32 -0.88
C ASP A 68 3.81 -2.54 -0.83
N GLN A 69 2.71 -2.48 -1.58
CA GLN A 69 1.77 -3.59 -1.67
C GLN A 69 2.41 -4.83 -2.33
N GLY A 70 3.38 -4.62 -3.21
CA GLY A 70 4.17 -5.68 -3.85
C GLY A 70 4.91 -6.56 -2.85
N LEU A 71 5.36 -6.04 -1.70
CA LEU A 71 6.04 -6.82 -0.66
C LEU A 71 5.16 -7.95 -0.10
N PHE A 72 3.84 -7.83 -0.18
CA PHE A 72 2.89 -8.81 0.35
C PHE A 72 2.10 -9.55 -0.73
N SER A 73 1.73 -8.84 -1.80
CA SER A 73 0.73 -9.33 -2.77
C SER A 73 1.31 -9.72 -4.13
N SER A 74 2.54 -9.31 -4.51
CA SER A 74 3.10 -9.72 -5.79
C SER A 74 3.59 -11.18 -5.75
N PRO A 75 3.70 -11.89 -6.88
CA PRO A 75 4.26 -13.23 -6.91
C PRO A 75 5.67 -13.31 -6.28
N GLU A 76 6.53 -12.33 -6.59
CA GLU A 76 7.88 -12.23 -6.02
C GLU A 76 7.84 -11.94 -4.52
N GLY A 77 6.97 -11.02 -4.09
CA GLY A 77 6.82 -10.68 -2.68
C GLY A 77 6.27 -11.84 -1.87
N VAL A 78 5.28 -12.57 -2.40
CA VAL A 78 4.76 -13.80 -1.80
C VAL A 78 5.86 -14.84 -1.58
N ALA A 79 6.81 -14.95 -2.52
CA ALA A 79 7.92 -15.88 -2.43
C ALA A 79 9.04 -15.42 -1.47
N ALA A 80 9.32 -14.11 -1.39
CA ALA A 80 10.52 -13.60 -0.73
C ALA A 80 10.25 -12.81 0.57
N THR A 81 9.20 -11.99 0.62
CA THR A 81 9.04 -10.95 1.66
C THR A 81 7.77 -11.09 2.48
N LYS A 82 6.77 -11.84 2.02
CA LYS A 82 5.47 -12.00 2.71
C LYS A 82 5.60 -12.46 4.15
N GLY A 83 6.53 -13.39 4.42
CA GLY A 83 6.80 -13.86 5.78
C GLY A 83 7.27 -12.73 6.69
N LEU A 84 8.22 -11.91 6.24
CA LEU A 84 8.73 -10.76 7.00
C LEU A 84 7.63 -9.72 7.23
N VAL A 85 6.81 -9.41 6.21
CA VAL A 85 5.67 -8.49 6.35
C VAL A 85 4.72 -8.98 7.45
N GLN A 86 4.41 -10.28 7.48
CA GLN A 86 3.56 -10.87 8.51
C GLN A 86 4.19 -10.78 9.89
N THR A 87 5.50 -11.06 10.01
CA THR A 87 6.22 -10.96 11.29
C THR A 87 6.21 -9.53 11.83
N TYR A 88 6.62 -8.54 11.03
CA TYR A 88 6.65 -7.13 11.44
C TYR A 88 5.25 -6.59 11.74
N SER A 89 4.24 -7.03 11.00
CA SER A 89 2.85 -6.67 11.28
C SER A 89 2.37 -7.19 12.64
N ALA A 90 2.81 -8.38 13.05
CA ALA A 90 2.39 -9.03 14.29
C ALA A 90 3.19 -8.54 15.51
N ASP A 91 4.47 -8.21 15.32
CA ASP A 91 5.37 -7.79 16.39
C ASP A 91 6.16 -6.54 15.99
N GLY A 92 5.75 -5.39 16.55
CA GLY A 92 6.43 -4.12 16.32
C GLY A 92 7.82 -4.04 16.94
N TRP A 93 8.12 -4.83 17.98
CA TRP A 93 9.47 -4.87 18.53
C TRP A 93 10.45 -5.54 17.59
N HIS A 94 10.02 -6.62 16.93
CA HIS A 94 10.87 -7.28 15.94
C HIS A 94 11.16 -6.38 14.73
N PHE A 95 10.17 -5.59 14.30
CA PHE A 95 10.39 -4.55 13.29
C PHE A 95 11.43 -3.51 13.72
N PHE A 96 11.45 -3.12 15.00
CA PHE A 96 12.40 -2.12 15.49
C PHE A 96 13.81 -2.66 15.76
N ASP A 97 13.97 -3.98 15.92
CA ASP A 97 15.25 -4.62 16.30
C ASP A 97 16.07 -5.14 15.11
N ASP A 98 15.43 -5.46 13.98
CA ASP A 98 16.06 -5.94 12.74
C ASP A 98 16.89 -4.86 12.00
#